data_AF-Q2P9R5-F1
#
_entry.id   AF-Q2P9R5-F1
#
_cell.length_a   1.000
_cell.length_b   1.000
_cell.length_c   1.000
_cell.angle_alpha   90.00
_cell.angle_beta   90.00
_cell.angle_gamma   90.00
#
_symmetry.space_group_name_H-M   'P 1'
#
loop_
_entity.id
_entity.type
_entity.pdbx_description
1 polymer ?
#
loop_
_entity_poly.entity_id
_entity_poly.type
_entity_poly.pdbx_seq_one_letter_code
_entity_poly.pdbx_strand_id
1 'polypeptide(L)'
;SILPEEWLPVLEEGEVHFVRIGELIDRMMEENAGKVKREGETEVLEVSGLEVPSFNRRTNKAELKRVKALIRHDYSGKVYTIRLKSGRRIKITSGHSLFSVRNGELVEVTGDELKPGDLVAVPRRLELPERNHVLNLVELLLGTPEEETLDIVMTIPVKGKKNFFKGMLRTLRWIFGEEKRPRTARRYLRHLEDLGYVRLKKIGYEVLDWDSLKNYRRLYEALVENVRYNGNKREYLVEFNSIRDAVGIMPLKELKEWKIGTLNGFRMRKLIEVDESLAKLLGYYVSEGYARKQRNPKNGWSYSVKLYNEDPEVLDDMERLASRFFGKVRRGRNYVEIPKKIGYLLFENMCGVLAENKRIPEFVFTSPKGVRLAFLEGYFIGDGDVHPNKRLRLSTKSELLANQLVLLLNSVGVSAVKLGHDSGVYRVYINEELPFVKLDKKKNAYYSHVIPKEVLSEVFGKVFQKNVSPQTFRKMVEDGRLDPEKAQRLSWLIEGDVVLDRVESVDVEDYDGYVYDLSVEDNENFLVGFGLVYAHNS
;
A
#
# COMPACT_ATOMS: atom_id res chain seq x y z
N SER A 1 -4.84 -19.46 16.72
CA SER A 1 -5.13 -19.11 15.33
C SER A 1 -6.13 -17.96 15.20
N ILE A 2 -6.10 -17.30 14.05
CA ILE A 2 -6.89 -16.15 13.62
C ILE A 2 -8.00 -16.59 12.66
N LEU A 3 -9.13 -15.87 12.64
CA LEU A 3 -10.23 -16.14 11.71
C LEU A 3 -9.95 -15.65 10.28
N PRO A 4 -10.49 -16.31 9.23
CA PRO A 4 -10.16 -16.05 7.82
C PRO A 4 -10.39 -14.59 7.39
N GLU A 5 -11.41 -13.95 7.95
CA GLU A 5 -11.79 -12.59 7.59
C GLU A 5 -10.89 -11.52 8.21
N GLU A 6 -9.86 -11.82 8.99
CA GLU A 6 -9.06 -10.74 9.57
C GLU A 6 -8.06 -10.13 8.56
N TRP A 7 -7.92 -8.81 8.60
CA TRP A 7 -7.00 -8.08 7.72
C TRP A 7 -5.55 -8.29 8.13
N LEU A 8 -4.70 -8.58 7.16
CA LEU A 8 -3.27 -8.77 7.31
C LEU A 8 -2.51 -7.84 6.34
N PRO A 9 -1.73 -6.88 6.84
CA PRO A 9 -0.72 -6.20 6.03
C PRO A 9 0.48 -7.14 5.83
N VAL A 10 0.77 -7.48 4.58
CA VAL A 10 1.90 -8.31 4.17
C VAL A 10 2.77 -7.54 3.20
N LEU A 11 4.07 -7.80 3.20
CA LEU A 11 5.00 -7.26 2.24
C LEU A 11 5.53 -8.36 1.32
N GLU A 12 5.46 -8.09 0.02
CA GLU A 12 5.99 -8.93 -1.05
C GLU A 12 6.82 -8.06 -1.98
N GLU A 13 8.07 -8.44 -2.24
CA GLU A 13 9.02 -7.65 -3.06
C GLU A 13 9.19 -6.17 -2.62
N GLY A 14 8.97 -5.92 -1.32
CA GLY A 14 9.04 -4.58 -0.71
C GLY A 14 7.87 -3.67 -1.04
N GLU A 15 6.75 -4.19 -1.56
CA GLU A 15 5.45 -3.51 -1.60
C GLU A 15 4.55 -3.99 -0.47
N VAL A 16 3.67 -3.12 0.03
CA VAL A 16 2.72 -3.45 1.10
C VAL A 16 1.36 -3.78 0.49
N HIS A 17 0.88 -4.99 0.74
CA HIS A 17 -0.43 -5.48 0.35
C HIS A 17 -1.32 -5.66 1.59
N PHE A 18 -2.61 -5.40 1.42
CA PHE A 18 -3.63 -5.73 2.42
C PHE A 18 -4.48 -6.87 1.92
N VAL A 19 -4.46 -7.98 2.65
CA VAL A 19 -5.19 -9.20 2.30
C VAL A 19 -5.98 -9.69 3.50
N ARG A 20 -7.01 -10.49 3.26
CA ARG A 20 -7.61 -11.31 4.31
C ARG A 20 -6.70 -12.52 4.53
N ILE A 21 -6.43 -12.86 5.79
CA ILE A 21 -5.47 -13.92 6.11
C ILE A 21 -5.88 -15.27 5.50
N GLY A 22 -7.17 -15.60 5.50
CA GLY A 22 -7.68 -16.83 4.90
C GLY A 22 -7.47 -16.87 3.39
N GLU A 23 -7.86 -15.79 2.69
CA GLU A 23 -7.70 -15.67 1.23
C GLU A 23 -6.22 -15.81 0.79
N LEU A 24 -5.29 -15.20 1.54
CA LEU A 24 -3.85 -15.33 1.25
C LEU A 24 -3.39 -16.78 1.38
N ILE A 25 -3.66 -17.40 2.53
CA ILE A 25 -3.12 -18.71 2.87
C ILE A 25 -3.75 -19.79 1.99
N ASP A 26 -5.06 -19.75 1.79
CA ASP A 26 -5.76 -20.70 0.95
C ASP A 26 -5.25 -20.66 -0.49
N ARG A 27 -5.14 -19.46 -1.08
CA ARG A 27 -4.59 -19.28 -2.43
C ARG A 27 -3.18 -19.84 -2.54
N MET A 28 -2.29 -19.51 -1.59
CA MET A 28 -0.90 -19.96 -1.65
C MET A 28 -0.75 -21.47 -1.44
N MET A 29 -1.59 -22.07 -0.59
CA MET A 29 -1.65 -23.53 -0.40
C MET A 29 -2.19 -24.24 -1.63
N GLU A 30 -3.21 -23.69 -2.31
CA GLU A 30 -3.72 -24.23 -3.58
C GLU A 30 -2.67 -24.18 -4.69
N GLU A 31 -2.01 -23.02 -4.87
CA GLU A 31 -0.95 -22.83 -5.86
C GLU A 31 0.29 -23.72 -5.60
N ASN A 32 0.50 -24.14 -4.35
CA ASN A 32 1.64 -24.94 -3.92
C ASN A 32 1.23 -26.30 -3.32
N ALA A 33 0.11 -26.88 -3.75
CA ALA A 33 -0.48 -28.09 -3.15
C ALA A 33 0.53 -29.24 -2.95
N GLY A 34 1.48 -29.42 -3.88
CA GLY A 34 2.52 -30.46 -3.79
C GLY A 34 3.59 -30.24 -2.71
N LYS A 35 3.63 -29.08 -2.05
CA LYS A 35 4.57 -28.72 -0.98
C LYS A 35 3.90 -28.60 0.39
N VAL A 36 2.57 -28.65 0.46
CA VAL A 36 1.82 -28.55 1.70
C VAL A 36 2.05 -29.81 2.54
N LYS A 37 2.54 -29.63 3.76
CA LYS A 37 2.70 -30.71 4.73
C LYS A 37 1.43 -30.76 5.59
N ARG A 38 0.87 -31.95 5.75
CA ARG A 38 -0.31 -32.17 6.58
C ARG A 38 0.03 -33.08 7.75
N GLU A 39 -0.26 -32.60 8.96
CA GLU A 39 -0.10 -33.34 10.20
C GLU A 39 -1.42 -33.27 10.97
N GLY A 40 -2.21 -34.35 10.88
CA GLY A 40 -3.56 -34.40 11.45
C GLY A 40 -4.50 -33.37 10.81
N GLU A 41 -4.99 -32.45 11.63
CA GLU A 41 -5.89 -31.35 11.28
C GLU A 41 -5.15 -30.07 10.86
N THR A 42 -3.82 -30.09 10.86
CA THR A 42 -2.99 -28.91 10.53
C THR A 42 -2.31 -29.08 9.18
N GLU A 43 -2.38 -28.03 8.37
CA GLU A 43 -1.68 -27.90 7.09
C GLU A 43 -0.69 -26.75 7.17
N VAL A 44 0.55 -27.02 6.74
CA VAL A 44 1.68 -26.09 6.81
C VAL A 44 2.34 -25.97 5.45
N LEU A 45 2.52 -24.74 5.00
CA LEU A 45 3.28 -24.41 3.80
C LEU A 45 4.48 -23.53 4.17
N GLU A 46 5.69 -24.04 4.02
CA GLU A 46 6.91 -23.23 4.13
C GLU A 46 6.99 -22.25 2.95
N VAL A 47 7.25 -20.98 3.25
CA VAL A 47 7.27 -19.89 2.26
C VAL A 47 8.52 -19.03 2.42
N SER A 48 8.84 -18.29 1.36
CA SER A 48 9.91 -17.29 1.33
C SER A 48 9.45 -16.10 0.52
N GLY A 49 9.95 -14.90 0.83
CA GLY A 49 9.64 -13.67 0.08
C GLY A 49 8.46 -12.88 0.62
N LEU A 50 7.82 -13.36 1.70
CA LEU A 50 6.82 -12.62 2.45
C LEU A 50 7.39 -12.08 3.75
N GLU A 51 7.04 -10.84 4.08
CA GLU A 51 7.36 -10.19 5.35
C GLU A 51 6.08 -9.60 5.96
N VAL A 52 6.05 -9.46 7.29
CA VAL A 52 4.92 -8.85 8.01
C VAL A 52 5.42 -7.84 9.04
N PRO A 53 4.66 -6.77 9.31
CA PRO A 53 4.92 -5.91 10.45
C PRO A 53 4.83 -6.69 11.76
N SER A 54 5.90 -6.64 12.54
CA SER A 54 6.10 -7.34 13.81
C SER A 54 6.67 -6.35 14.84
N PHE A 55 6.85 -6.78 16.08
CA PHE A 55 7.70 -6.08 17.03
C PHE A 55 8.71 -7.01 17.69
N ASN A 56 9.90 -6.48 17.94
CA ASN A 56 10.94 -7.16 18.67
C ASN A 56 10.55 -7.29 20.14
N ARG A 57 10.38 -8.50 20.66
CA ARG A 57 9.94 -8.72 22.04
C ARG A 57 10.92 -8.20 23.10
N ARG A 58 12.19 -7.98 22.76
CA ARG A 58 13.21 -7.49 23.70
C ARG A 58 13.28 -5.97 23.72
N THR A 59 13.23 -5.33 22.56
CA THR A 59 13.36 -3.87 22.44
C THR A 59 12.02 -3.14 22.36
N ASN A 60 10.93 -3.88 22.10
CA ASN A 60 9.58 -3.37 21.82
C ASN A 60 9.55 -2.37 20.67
N LYS A 61 10.47 -2.53 19.71
CA LYS A 61 10.56 -1.77 18.48
C LYS A 61 9.85 -2.49 17.35
N ALA A 62 9.14 -1.73 16.52
CA ALA A 62 8.51 -2.29 15.34
C ALA A 62 9.58 -2.67 14.32
N GLU A 63 9.41 -3.81 13.67
CA GLU A 63 10.30 -4.27 12.61
C GLU A 63 9.54 -5.14 11.62
N LEU A 64 10.08 -5.27 10.41
CA LEU A 64 9.59 -6.23 9.44
C LEU A 64 10.28 -7.56 9.67
N LYS A 65 9.50 -8.64 9.66
CA LYS A 65 10.02 -10.00 9.81
C LYS A 65 9.50 -10.92 8.72
N ARG A 66 10.38 -11.83 8.30
CA ARG A 66 10.06 -12.85 7.29
C ARG A 66 9.03 -13.83 7.82
N VAL A 67 8.09 -14.20 6.97
CA VAL A 67 7.19 -15.31 7.20
C VAL A 67 7.89 -16.59 6.75
N LYS A 68 8.06 -17.55 7.67
CA LYS A 68 8.69 -18.85 7.42
C LYS A 68 7.67 -19.88 6.94
N ALA A 69 6.45 -19.82 7.45
CA ALA A 69 5.39 -20.75 7.08
C ALA A 69 4.01 -20.12 7.21
N LEU A 70 3.09 -20.59 6.37
CA LEU A 70 1.66 -20.34 6.45
C LEU A 70 0.99 -21.57 7.03
N ILE A 71 0.10 -21.38 7.99
CA ILE A 71 -0.53 -22.47 8.74
C ILE A 71 -2.05 -22.29 8.63
N ARG A 72 -2.76 -23.36 8.31
CA ARG A 72 -4.21 -23.44 8.54
C ARG A 72 -4.56 -24.73 9.25
N HIS A 73 -5.59 -24.67 10.07
CA HIS A 73 -6.03 -25.77 10.92
C HIS A 73 -7.54 -25.89 10.85
N ASP A 74 -8.04 -27.10 10.62
CA ASP A 74 -9.49 -27.39 10.69
C ASP A 74 -9.92 -27.34 12.16
N TYR A 75 -10.81 -26.42 12.52
CA TYR A 75 -11.10 -26.08 13.90
C TYR A 75 -12.58 -26.08 14.19
N SER A 76 -12.96 -26.83 15.23
CA SER A 76 -14.30 -26.82 15.81
C SER A 76 -14.22 -26.45 17.29
N GLY A 77 -14.75 -25.29 17.66
CA GLY A 77 -14.65 -24.81 19.03
C GLY A 77 -15.04 -23.35 19.21
N LYS A 78 -14.59 -22.77 20.33
CA LYS A 78 -14.93 -21.40 20.70
C LYS A 78 -13.98 -20.38 20.10
N VAL A 79 -14.55 -19.34 19.52
CA VAL A 79 -13.81 -18.15 19.06
C VAL A 79 -14.19 -16.93 19.88
N TYR A 80 -13.21 -16.07 20.08
CA TYR A 80 -13.28 -14.90 20.95
C TYR A 80 -13.15 -13.66 20.08
N THR A 81 -14.20 -12.85 20.02
CA THR A 81 -14.15 -11.51 19.42
C THR A 81 -13.71 -10.52 20.49
N ILE A 82 -12.45 -10.09 20.43
CA ILE A 82 -11.89 -9.09 21.32
C ILE A 82 -12.10 -7.71 20.71
N ARG A 83 -12.82 -6.82 21.41
CA ARG A 83 -12.97 -5.41 21.03
C ARG A 83 -12.24 -4.53 22.03
N LEU A 84 -11.41 -3.62 21.53
CA LEU A 84 -10.67 -2.66 22.35
C LEU A 84 -11.38 -1.30 22.38
N LYS A 85 -11.08 -0.45 23.36
CA LYS A 85 -11.68 0.88 23.52
C LYS A 85 -11.36 1.84 22.38
N SER A 86 -10.26 1.62 21.66
CA SER A 86 -10.00 2.32 20.40
C SER A 86 -10.89 1.85 19.26
N GLY A 87 -11.78 0.88 19.42
CA GLY A 87 -12.59 0.29 18.35
C GLY A 87 -11.83 -0.71 17.46
N ARG A 88 -10.56 -0.98 17.76
CA ARG A 88 -9.83 -2.13 17.21
C ARG A 88 -10.54 -3.43 17.57
N ARG A 89 -10.52 -4.39 16.66
CA ARG A 89 -11.15 -5.69 16.85
C ARG A 89 -10.31 -6.79 16.21
N ILE A 90 -10.24 -7.91 16.89
CA ILE A 90 -9.65 -9.14 16.38
C ILE A 90 -10.48 -10.34 16.86
N LYS A 91 -10.67 -11.32 15.97
CA LYS A 91 -11.23 -12.63 16.32
C LYS A 91 -10.13 -13.68 16.36
N ILE A 92 -10.10 -14.46 17.43
CA ILE A 92 -9.07 -15.47 17.69
C ILE A 92 -9.67 -16.74 18.31
N THR A 93 -9.01 -17.87 18.13
CA THR A 93 -9.37 -19.12 18.84
C THR A 93 -8.96 -19.07 20.32
N SER A 94 -9.53 -19.97 21.14
CA SER A 94 -9.24 -20.04 22.58
C SER A 94 -7.75 -20.05 22.92
N GLY A 95 -6.96 -20.86 22.20
CA GLY A 95 -5.54 -21.05 22.49
C GLY A 95 -4.61 -20.01 21.86
N HIS A 96 -5.13 -19.02 21.13
CA HIS A 96 -4.28 -18.01 20.51
C HIS A 96 -4.01 -16.85 21.46
N SER A 97 -2.76 -16.39 21.47
CA SER A 97 -2.29 -15.36 22.40
C SER A 97 -2.23 -13.98 21.76
N LEU A 98 -2.65 -12.98 22.54
CA LEU A 98 -2.30 -11.58 22.33
C LEU A 98 -1.27 -11.16 23.38
N PHE A 99 -0.69 -9.98 23.23
CA PHE A 99 0.23 -9.43 24.23
C PHE A 99 -0.50 -8.49 25.18
N SER A 100 -0.42 -8.78 26.47
CA SER A 100 -0.89 -7.95 27.58
C SER A 100 0.29 -7.44 28.39
N VAL A 101 0.02 -6.67 29.45
CA VAL A 101 1.04 -6.23 30.41
C VAL A 101 0.76 -6.82 31.79
N ARG A 102 1.79 -7.44 32.40
CA ARG A 102 1.77 -7.89 33.80
C ARG A 102 3.08 -7.47 34.46
N ASN A 103 3.01 -6.89 35.65
CA ASN A 103 4.15 -6.34 36.38
C ASN A 103 5.05 -5.40 35.56
N GLY A 104 4.48 -4.67 34.60
CA GLY A 104 5.21 -3.72 33.74
C GLY A 104 5.92 -4.34 32.54
N GLU A 105 5.83 -5.65 32.33
CA GLU A 105 6.40 -6.35 31.17
C GLU A 105 5.30 -6.90 30.25
N LEU A 106 5.60 -7.01 28.96
CA LEU A 106 4.68 -7.65 28.02
C LEU A 106 4.67 -9.16 28.25
N VAL A 107 3.48 -9.73 28.31
CA VAL A 107 3.25 -11.16 28.47
C VAL A 107 2.20 -11.63 27.48
N GLU A 108 2.26 -12.91 27.11
CA GLU A 108 1.21 -13.54 26.31
C GLU A 108 0.00 -13.85 27.18
N VAL A 109 -1.20 -13.61 26.63
CA VAL A 109 -2.48 -13.92 27.25
C VAL A 109 -3.40 -14.47 26.17
N THR A 110 -3.93 -15.66 26.41
CA THR A 110 -4.83 -16.36 25.48
C THR A 110 -6.21 -15.69 25.42
N GLY A 111 -6.95 -15.97 24.35
CA GLY A 111 -8.28 -15.38 24.13
C GLY A 111 -9.28 -15.64 25.26
N ASP A 112 -9.20 -16.80 25.91
CA ASP A 112 -10.07 -17.19 27.03
C ASP A 112 -9.66 -16.61 28.39
N GLU A 113 -8.41 -16.16 28.53
CA GLU A 113 -7.92 -15.45 29.71
C GLU A 113 -8.29 -13.96 29.71
N LEU A 114 -8.44 -13.35 28.53
CA LEU A 114 -8.71 -11.92 28.37
C LEU A 114 -10.10 -11.52 28.90
N LYS A 115 -10.14 -10.39 29.61
CA LYS A 115 -11.36 -9.85 30.20
C LYS A 115 -11.51 -8.35 29.93
N PRO A 116 -12.74 -7.82 29.92
CA PRO A 116 -12.97 -6.38 29.89
C PRO A 116 -12.15 -5.66 30.96
N GLY A 117 -11.38 -4.65 30.56
CA GLY A 117 -10.47 -3.92 31.43
C GLY A 117 -9.00 -4.26 31.26
N ASP A 118 -8.66 -5.43 30.72
CA ASP A 118 -7.28 -5.81 30.41
C ASP A 118 -6.67 -4.87 29.37
N LEU A 119 -5.34 -4.81 29.32
CA LEU A 119 -4.59 -3.96 28.40
C LEU A 119 -3.90 -4.84 27.36
N VAL A 120 -4.05 -4.53 26.09
CA VAL A 120 -3.50 -5.27 24.95
C VAL A 120 -2.56 -4.37 24.16
N ALA A 121 -1.45 -4.94 23.68
CA ALA A 121 -0.46 -4.28 22.86
C ALA A 121 -0.99 -3.95 21.45
N VAL A 122 -0.83 -2.70 21.03
CA VAL A 122 -1.19 -2.20 19.71
C VAL A 122 -0.06 -1.33 19.15
N PRO A 123 0.05 -1.15 17.82
CA PRO A 123 1.15 -0.40 17.23
C PRO A 123 1.08 1.10 17.56
N ARG A 124 2.21 1.63 18.04
CA ARG A 124 2.45 3.07 18.17
C ARG A 124 3.06 3.64 16.89
N ARG A 125 4.11 2.98 16.41
CA ARG A 125 4.84 3.39 15.22
C ARG A 125 5.17 2.14 14.44
N LEU A 126 5.20 2.27 13.13
CA LEU A 126 5.68 1.21 12.25
C LEU A 126 6.79 1.77 11.37
N GLU A 127 7.86 1.00 11.23
CA GLU A 127 8.90 1.26 10.26
C GLU A 127 8.59 0.44 9.01
N LEU A 128 8.18 1.14 7.95
CA LEU A 128 7.98 0.57 6.63
C LEU A 128 9.19 0.91 5.75
N PRO A 129 9.50 0.09 4.73
CA PRO A 129 10.62 0.37 3.84
C PRO A 129 10.34 1.68 3.09
N GLU A 130 11.34 2.57 2.99
CA GLU A 130 11.21 3.80 2.20
C GLU A 130 11.97 3.66 0.88
N ARG A 131 11.27 3.87 -0.24
CA ARG A 131 11.86 3.95 -1.58
C ARG A 131 11.17 4.97 -2.45
N ASN A 132 11.91 5.51 -3.42
CA ASN A 132 11.31 6.34 -4.47
C ASN A 132 10.64 5.44 -5.51
N HIS A 133 9.43 5.82 -5.89
CA HIS A 133 8.61 5.03 -6.81
C HIS A 133 8.44 5.71 -8.16
N VAL A 134 8.31 4.90 -9.19
CA VAL A 134 7.97 5.35 -10.54
C VAL A 134 6.81 4.51 -11.03
N LEU A 135 5.67 5.13 -11.26
CA LEU A 135 4.50 4.45 -11.82
C LEU A 135 4.74 4.16 -13.29
N ASN A 136 4.64 2.87 -13.66
CA ASN A 136 4.67 2.43 -15.03
C ASN A 136 3.25 2.23 -15.57
N LEU A 137 2.78 3.16 -16.39
CA LEU A 137 1.45 3.07 -17.00
C LEU A 137 1.29 1.87 -17.94
N VAL A 138 2.38 1.29 -18.47
CA VAL A 138 2.28 0.07 -19.28
C VAL A 138 1.90 -1.12 -18.41
N GLU A 139 2.58 -1.30 -17.28
CA GLU A 139 2.26 -2.38 -16.31
C GLU A 139 0.83 -2.24 -15.78
N LEU A 140 0.43 -1.03 -15.42
CA LEU A 140 -0.95 -0.75 -14.98
C LEU A 140 -1.98 -1.14 -16.05
N LEU A 141 -1.73 -0.83 -17.31
CA LEU A 141 -2.66 -1.14 -18.41
C LEU A 141 -2.61 -2.60 -18.85
N LEU A 142 -1.51 -3.33 -18.61
CA LEU A 142 -1.43 -4.78 -18.79
C LEU A 142 -2.33 -5.53 -17.81
N GLY A 143 -2.56 -4.97 -16.61
CA GLY A 143 -3.55 -5.48 -15.64
C GLY A 143 -5.00 -5.06 -15.93
N THR A 144 -5.23 -4.11 -16.83
CA THR A 144 -6.57 -3.62 -17.18
C THR A 144 -7.21 -4.50 -18.27
N PRO A 145 -8.50 -4.88 -18.19
CA PRO A 145 -9.17 -5.66 -19.24
C PRO A 145 -8.97 -5.10 -20.66
N GLU A 146 -8.84 -6.00 -21.65
CA GLU A 146 -8.53 -5.62 -23.03
C GLU A 146 -9.58 -4.69 -23.64
N GLU A 147 -10.85 -4.88 -23.29
CA GLU A 147 -11.98 -4.08 -23.78
C GLU A 147 -11.86 -2.62 -23.36
N GLU A 148 -11.26 -2.35 -22.20
CA GLU A 148 -11.03 -1.00 -21.71
C GLU A 148 -9.82 -0.33 -22.38
N THR A 149 -8.98 -1.08 -23.08
CA THR A 149 -7.72 -0.59 -23.67
C THR A 149 -7.72 -0.54 -25.20
N LEU A 150 -8.85 -0.86 -25.85
CA LEU A 150 -9.00 -0.91 -27.31
C LEU A 150 -8.58 0.36 -28.07
N ASP A 151 -8.82 1.55 -27.50
CA ASP A 151 -8.50 2.85 -28.13
C ASP A 151 -7.18 3.46 -27.61
N ILE A 152 -6.44 2.71 -26.79
CA ILE A 152 -5.16 3.13 -26.23
C ILE A 152 -4.06 2.87 -27.25
N VAL A 153 -3.22 3.89 -27.44
CA VAL A 153 -2.09 3.86 -28.36
C VAL A 153 -0.82 4.28 -27.64
N MET A 154 0.29 3.75 -28.13
CA MET A 154 1.63 4.22 -27.79
C MET A 154 2.22 4.95 -29.00
N THR A 155 2.94 6.05 -28.74
CA THR A 155 3.55 6.87 -29.79
C THR A 155 4.98 7.26 -29.45
N ILE A 156 5.82 7.43 -30.47
CA ILE A 156 7.20 7.86 -30.30
C ILE A 156 7.64 8.78 -31.46
N PRO A 157 8.36 9.89 -31.19
CA PRO A 157 8.84 10.78 -32.25
C PRO A 157 9.75 10.05 -33.26
N VAL A 158 9.63 10.40 -34.54
CA VAL A 158 10.46 9.81 -35.61
C VAL A 158 11.87 10.41 -35.66
N LYS A 159 12.08 11.58 -35.06
CA LYS A 159 13.41 12.23 -35.01
C LYS A 159 14.43 11.26 -34.40
N GLY A 160 15.49 10.95 -35.16
CA GLY A 160 16.50 9.97 -34.74
C GLY A 160 16.09 8.50 -34.87
N LYS A 161 14.86 8.19 -35.32
CA LYS A 161 14.30 6.84 -35.46
C LYS A 161 13.76 6.47 -36.85
N LYS A 162 14.07 7.26 -37.89
CA LYS A 162 13.69 6.90 -39.27
C LYS A 162 14.18 5.49 -39.63
N ASN A 163 13.26 4.63 -40.06
CA ASN A 163 13.47 3.22 -40.40
C ASN A 163 14.05 2.36 -39.25
N PHE A 164 13.96 2.83 -37.99
CA PHE A 164 14.64 2.19 -36.86
C PHE A 164 14.07 0.81 -36.55
N PHE A 165 12.75 0.66 -36.42
CA PHE A 165 12.12 -0.63 -36.08
C PHE A 165 12.50 -1.75 -37.06
N LYS A 166 12.30 -1.51 -38.37
CA LYS A 166 12.68 -2.47 -39.41
C LYS A 166 14.18 -2.78 -39.40
N GLY A 167 15.03 -1.77 -39.24
CA GLY A 167 16.48 -1.98 -39.22
C GLY A 167 16.99 -2.69 -37.97
N MET A 168 16.37 -2.45 -36.82
CA MET A 168 16.65 -3.15 -35.56
C MET A 168 16.26 -4.62 -35.68
N LEU A 169 15.03 -4.92 -36.14
CA LEU A 169 14.57 -6.32 -36.31
C LEU A 169 15.49 -7.10 -37.25
N ARG A 170 15.88 -6.52 -38.40
CA ARG A 170 16.85 -7.14 -39.31
C ARG A 170 18.22 -7.37 -38.68
N THR A 171 18.65 -6.48 -37.79
CA THR A 171 19.91 -6.66 -37.06
C THR A 171 19.79 -7.80 -36.04
N LEU A 172 18.67 -7.88 -35.32
CA LEU A 172 18.38 -8.98 -34.41
C LEU A 172 18.34 -10.32 -35.15
N ARG A 173 17.59 -10.42 -36.26
CA ARG A 173 17.56 -11.63 -37.11
C ARG A 173 18.94 -12.04 -37.62
N TRP A 174 19.78 -11.06 -37.99
CA TRP A 174 21.17 -11.35 -38.35
C TRP A 174 21.98 -11.91 -37.17
N ILE A 175 21.83 -11.36 -35.95
CA ILE A 175 22.50 -11.88 -34.76
C ILE A 175 22.11 -13.35 -34.49
N PHE A 176 20.84 -13.70 -34.76
CA PHE A 176 20.32 -15.07 -34.66
C PHE A 176 20.58 -15.95 -35.90
N GLY A 177 21.34 -15.47 -36.89
CA GLY A 177 21.74 -16.26 -38.07
C GLY A 177 20.69 -16.39 -39.18
N GLU A 178 19.59 -15.66 -39.11
CA GLU A 178 18.44 -15.77 -40.03
C GLU A 178 18.53 -14.81 -41.22
N GLU A 179 19.28 -13.72 -41.08
CA GLU A 179 19.47 -12.72 -42.13
C GLU A 179 20.94 -12.39 -42.36
N LYS A 180 21.28 -11.91 -43.56
CA LYS A 180 22.59 -11.31 -43.82
C LYS A 180 22.74 -9.98 -43.10
N ARG A 181 23.97 -9.68 -42.67
CA ARG A 181 24.33 -8.43 -41.96
C ARG A 181 23.80 -7.17 -42.67
N PRO A 182 22.91 -6.38 -42.04
CA PRO A 182 22.49 -5.10 -42.59
C PRO A 182 23.64 -4.07 -42.62
N ARG A 183 23.70 -3.22 -43.66
CA ARG A 183 24.70 -2.12 -43.74
C ARG A 183 24.64 -1.19 -42.52
N THR A 184 23.45 -1.02 -41.95
CA THR A 184 23.17 -0.18 -40.78
C THR A 184 23.36 -0.89 -39.44
N ALA A 185 23.79 -2.17 -39.42
CA ALA A 185 23.86 -2.98 -38.20
C ALA A 185 24.64 -2.32 -37.06
N ARG A 186 25.71 -1.58 -37.37
CA ARG A 186 26.53 -0.89 -36.36
C ARG A 186 25.73 0.12 -35.53
N ARG A 187 24.74 0.80 -36.12
CA ARG A 187 23.86 1.74 -35.40
C ARG A 187 23.02 1.01 -34.36
N TYR A 188 22.47 -0.14 -34.72
CA TYR A 188 21.59 -0.92 -33.86
C TYR A 188 22.36 -1.71 -32.81
N LEU A 189 23.56 -2.20 -33.13
CA LEU A 189 24.45 -2.82 -32.14
C LEU A 189 24.86 -1.83 -31.04
N ARG A 190 25.09 -0.54 -31.35
CA ARG A 190 25.34 0.48 -30.31
C ARG A 190 24.14 0.65 -29.38
N HIS A 191 22.93 0.68 -29.94
CA HIS A 191 21.71 0.75 -29.13
C HIS A 191 21.53 -0.49 -28.25
N LEU A 192 21.81 -1.69 -28.78
CA LEU A 192 21.79 -2.92 -27.99
C LEU A 192 22.89 -2.94 -26.91
N GLU A 193 24.04 -2.31 -27.16
CA GLU A 193 25.10 -2.11 -26.17
C GLU A 193 24.66 -1.13 -25.08
N ASP A 194 23.99 -0.03 -25.42
CA ASP A 194 23.41 0.92 -24.46
C ASP A 194 22.33 0.27 -23.57
N LEU A 195 21.63 -0.74 -24.10
CA LEU A 195 20.68 -1.58 -23.36
C LEU A 195 21.36 -2.70 -22.56
N GLY A 196 22.65 -2.96 -22.79
CA GLY A 196 23.43 -4.00 -22.10
C GLY A 196 23.29 -5.41 -22.67
N TYR A 197 22.67 -5.58 -23.84
CA TYR A 197 22.48 -6.92 -24.44
C TYR A 197 23.71 -7.42 -25.21
N VAL A 198 24.52 -6.49 -25.72
CA VAL A 198 25.75 -6.81 -26.45
C VAL A 198 26.89 -5.93 -26.00
N ARG A 199 28.12 -6.36 -26.26
CA ARG A 199 29.34 -5.56 -26.11
C ARG A 199 30.03 -5.45 -27.46
N LEU A 200 30.29 -4.23 -27.93
CA LEU A 200 31.05 -4.00 -29.14
C LEU A 200 32.53 -4.29 -28.91
N LYS A 201 33.15 -5.00 -29.87
CA LYS A 201 34.58 -5.26 -29.90
C LYS A 201 35.25 -4.42 -30.99
N LYS A 202 36.58 -4.34 -30.97
CA LYS A 202 37.37 -3.72 -32.05
C LYS A 202 37.01 -4.32 -33.41
N ILE A 203 36.75 -5.63 -33.43
CA ILE A 203 36.19 -6.38 -34.56
C ILE A 203 35.03 -7.22 -34.02
N GLY A 204 33.81 -6.95 -34.50
CA GLY A 204 32.61 -7.72 -34.13
C GLY A 204 31.90 -7.23 -32.87
N TYR A 205 31.15 -8.14 -32.24
CA TYR A 205 30.41 -7.92 -31.00
C TYR A 205 30.34 -9.24 -30.23
N GLU A 206 29.99 -9.15 -28.96
CA GLU A 206 29.72 -10.28 -28.07
C GLU A 206 28.32 -10.10 -27.51
N VAL A 207 27.52 -11.17 -27.50
CA VAL A 207 26.21 -11.15 -26.84
C VAL A 207 26.44 -11.42 -25.36
N LEU A 208 25.93 -10.53 -24.51
CA LEU A 208 26.06 -10.62 -23.06
C LEU A 208 24.91 -11.42 -22.45
N ASP A 209 23.73 -11.33 -23.06
CA ASP A 209 22.50 -11.98 -22.59
C ASP A 209 21.64 -12.42 -23.79
N TRP A 210 21.62 -13.72 -24.06
CA TRP A 210 20.88 -14.30 -25.18
C TRP A 210 19.37 -14.34 -24.93
N ASP A 211 18.93 -14.54 -23.68
CA ASP A 211 17.52 -14.67 -23.35
C ASP A 211 16.83 -13.31 -23.42
N SER A 212 17.43 -12.27 -22.85
CA SER A 212 16.93 -10.90 -22.99
C SER A 212 16.92 -10.46 -24.46
N LEU A 213 17.95 -10.81 -25.24
CA LEU A 213 18.00 -10.46 -26.66
C LEU A 213 16.92 -11.18 -27.48
N LYS A 214 16.61 -12.43 -27.13
CA LYS A 214 15.52 -13.21 -27.73
C LYS A 214 14.16 -12.57 -27.41
N ASN A 215 13.92 -12.19 -26.17
CA ASN A 215 12.70 -11.48 -25.76
C ASN A 215 12.58 -10.13 -26.47
N TYR A 216 13.66 -9.36 -26.51
CA TYR A 216 13.70 -8.08 -27.20
C TYR A 216 13.45 -8.21 -28.70
N ARG A 217 13.91 -9.31 -29.33
CA ARG A 217 13.53 -9.63 -30.71
C ARG A 217 12.03 -9.87 -30.88
N ARG A 218 11.39 -10.64 -30.00
CA ARG A 218 9.92 -10.87 -30.04
C ARG A 218 9.14 -9.56 -29.96
N LEU A 219 9.58 -8.64 -29.09
CA LEU A 219 9.05 -7.28 -29.04
C LEU A 219 9.18 -6.55 -30.39
N TYR A 220 10.34 -6.61 -31.04
CA TYR A 220 10.54 -5.94 -32.33
C TYR A 220 9.82 -6.61 -33.49
N GLU A 221 9.53 -7.91 -33.43
CA GLU A 221 8.63 -8.60 -34.36
C GLU A 221 7.22 -8.00 -34.26
N ALA A 222 6.66 -7.94 -33.06
CA ALA A 222 5.34 -7.34 -32.82
C ALA A 222 5.29 -5.84 -33.19
N LEU A 223 6.34 -5.07 -32.87
CA LEU A 223 6.42 -3.65 -33.22
C LEU A 223 6.49 -3.44 -34.74
N VAL A 224 7.30 -4.21 -35.47
CA VAL A 224 7.43 -4.02 -36.93
C VAL A 224 6.14 -4.34 -37.66
N GLU A 225 5.39 -5.32 -37.18
CA GLU A 225 4.09 -5.70 -37.72
C GLU A 225 3.02 -4.62 -37.49
N ASN A 226 3.00 -4.00 -36.31
CA ASN A 226 1.89 -3.15 -35.88
C ASN A 226 2.17 -1.64 -35.90
N VAL A 227 3.44 -1.20 -35.90
CA VAL A 227 3.79 0.22 -35.89
C VAL A 227 3.46 0.88 -37.22
N ARG A 228 2.71 1.97 -37.16
CA ARG A 228 2.34 2.84 -38.29
C ARG A 228 3.04 4.18 -38.19
N TYR A 229 3.47 4.73 -39.32
CA TYR A 229 4.06 6.06 -39.38
C TYR A 229 2.99 7.11 -39.66
N ASN A 230 2.85 8.09 -38.77
CA ASN A 230 2.00 9.26 -38.99
C ASN A 230 2.86 10.42 -39.53
N GLY A 231 2.82 10.63 -40.85
CA GLY A 231 3.59 11.68 -41.52
C GLY A 231 3.25 13.10 -41.06
N ASN A 232 1.99 13.36 -40.73
CA ASN A 232 1.52 14.68 -40.31
C ASN A 232 2.09 15.07 -38.94
N LYS A 233 2.10 14.12 -38.00
CA LYS A 233 2.63 14.32 -36.64
C LYS A 233 4.13 13.99 -36.51
N ARG A 234 4.76 13.44 -37.56
CA ARG A 234 6.15 12.94 -37.56
C ARG A 234 6.44 12.01 -36.38
N GLU A 235 5.51 11.10 -36.10
CA GLU A 235 5.60 10.11 -35.03
C GLU A 235 5.26 8.72 -35.55
N TYR A 236 5.78 7.71 -34.85
CA TYR A 236 5.30 6.34 -34.95
C TYR A 236 4.17 6.13 -33.95
N LEU A 237 3.20 5.29 -34.33
CA LEU A 237 2.04 4.94 -33.54
C LEU A 237 1.81 3.43 -33.58
N VAL A 238 1.46 2.86 -32.44
CA VAL A 238 1.06 1.46 -32.31
C VAL A 238 -0.12 1.36 -31.35
N GLU A 239 -1.10 0.51 -31.66
CA GLU A 239 -2.22 0.22 -30.77
C GLU A 239 -1.72 -0.63 -29.61
N PHE A 240 -2.07 -0.29 -28.37
CA PHE A 240 -1.53 -0.96 -27.18
C PHE A 240 -1.83 -2.46 -27.20
N ASN A 241 -3.09 -2.82 -27.50
CA ASN A 241 -3.51 -4.22 -27.53
C ASN A 241 -2.82 -5.02 -28.64
N SER A 242 -2.45 -4.40 -29.76
CA SER A 242 -1.73 -5.08 -30.85
C SER A 242 -0.33 -5.58 -30.48
N ILE A 243 0.23 -5.07 -29.38
CA ILE A 243 1.54 -5.47 -28.86
C ILE A 243 1.47 -5.91 -27.39
N ARG A 244 0.28 -6.18 -26.86
CA ARG A 244 0.05 -6.43 -25.43
C ARG A 244 0.92 -7.56 -24.88
N ASP A 245 1.02 -8.65 -25.62
CA ASP A 245 1.78 -9.85 -25.24
C ASP A 245 3.30 -9.63 -25.21
N ALA A 246 3.77 -8.54 -25.83
CA ALA A 246 5.19 -8.26 -25.95
C ALA A 246 5.61 -6.95 -25.29
N VAL A 247 4.70 -6.01 -25.04
CA VAL A 247 5.04 -4.67 -24.54
C VAL A 247 5.61 -4.69 -23.11
N GLY A 248 5.24 -5.69 -22.31
CA GLY A 248 5.83 -5.93 -20.99
C GLY A 248 7.33 -6.27 -21.04
N ILE A 249 7.85 -6.70 -22.19
CA ILE A 249 9.27 -6.98 -22.42
C ILE A 249 10.06 -5.68 -22.65
N MET A 250 9.39 -4.58 -22.99
CA MET A 250 10.06 -3.35 -23.40
C MET A 250 10.94 -2.77 -22.28
N PRO A 251 12.26 -2.55 -22.52
CA PRO A 251 13.13 -2.01 -21.49
C PRO A 251 12.68 -0.61 -21.05
N LEU A 252 12.78 -0.33 -19.75
CA LEU A 252 12.43 0.99 -19.18
C LEU A 252 13.15 2.14 -19.89
N LYS A 253 14.41 1.94 -20.31
CA LYS A 253 15.18 2.93 -21.09
C LYS A 253 14.49 3.31 -22.39
N GLU A 254 13.85 2.35 -23.08
CA GLU A 254 13.10 2.65 -24.30
C GLU A 254 11.79 3.37 -23.98
N LEU A 255 11.03 2.87 -22.99
CA LEU A 255 9.73 3.41 -22.59
C LEU A 255 9.77 4.90 -22.25
N LYS A 256 10.91 5.42 -21.74
CA LYS A 256 11.11 6.84 -21.39
C LYS A 256 10.70 7.82 -22.50
N GLU A 257 10.93 7.47 -23.76
CA GLU A 257 10.67 8.38 -24.89
C GLU A 257 9.27 8.24 -25.49
N TRP A 258 8.54 7.18 -25.14
CA TRP A 258 7.21 6.94 -25.67
C TRP A 258 6.17 7.83 -24.96
N LYS A 259 5.04 8.10 -25.63
CA LYS A 259 3.78 8.66 -25.09
C LYS A 259 2.65 7.63 -25.15
N ILE A 260 1.73 7.63 -24.18
CA ILE A 260 0.58 6.70 -24.08
C ILE A 260 -0.67 7.48 -23.78
N GLY A 261 -1.79 7.04 -24.33
CA GLY A 261 -3.09 7.68 -24.19
C GLY A 261 -4.00 7.23 -25.31
N THR A 262 -5.03 8.01 -25.64
CA THR A 262 -5.96 7.62 -26.70
C THR A 262 -5.52 8.16 -28.07
N LEU A 263 -5.96 7.49 -29.14
CA LEU A 263 -5.57 7.82 -30.53
C LEU A 263 -5.73 9.31 -30.86
N ASN A 264 -6.90 9.87 -30.55
CA ASN A 264 -7.28 11.26 -30.85
C ASN A 264 -7.32 12.17 -29.62
N GLY A 265 -6.89 11.69 -28.45
CA GLY A 265 -7.01 12.40 -27.18
C GLY A 265 -5.68 12.77 -26.54
N PHE A 266 -5.74 12.95 -25.22
CA PHE A 266 -4.59 13.28 -24.40
C PHE A 266 -3.60 12.11 -24.35
N ARG A 267 -2.31 12.43 -24.41
CA ARG A 267 -1.22 11.46 -24.27
C ARG A 267 -0.19 11.98 -23.29
N MET A 268 0.30 11.10 -22.42
CA MET A 268 1.25 11.43 -21.36
C MET A 268 2.49 10.51 -21.39
N ARG A 269 3.48 10.84 -20.54
CA ARG A 269 4.65 9.99 -20.31
C ARG A 269 4.21 8.67 -19.63
N LYS A 270 4.96 7.59 -19.85
CA LYS A 270 4.62 6.25 -19.32
C LYS A 270 5.02 6.14 -17.86
N LEU A 271 6.13 6.78 -17.55
CA LEU A 271 6.78 6.76 -16.26
C LEU A 271 6.43 8.07 -15.57
N ILE A 272 5.79 7.96 -14.41
CA ILE A 272 5.43 9.09 -13.55
C ILE A 272 6.18 8.91 -12.24
N GLU A 273 7.07 9.83 -11.92
CA GLU A 273 7.71 9.85 -10.61
C GLU A 273 6.66 10.11 -9.53
N VAL A 274 6.67 9.29 -8.48
CA VAL A 274 5.78 9.48 -7.34
C VAL A 274 6.40 10.54 -6.43
N ASP A 275 5.76 11.71 -6.40
CA ASP A 275 6.12 12.82 -5.53
C ASP A 275 4.94 13.25 -4.64
N GLU A 276 5.19 14.23 -3.77
CA GLU A 276 4.18 14.77 -2.85
C GLU A 276 2.96 15.32 -3.60
N SER A 277 3.14 15.90 -4.80
CA SER A 277 2.02 16.42 -5.59
C SER A 277 1.12 15.31 -6.13
N LEU A 278 1.69 14.22 -6.63
CA LEU A 278 0.90 13.07 -7.08
C LEU A 278 0.19 12.43 -5.90
N ALA A 279 0.89 12.23 -4.78
CA ALA A 279 0.31 11.66 -3.57
C ALA A 279 -0.85 12.50 -3.03
N LYS A 280 -0.71 13.82 -2.98
CA LYS A 280 -1.80 14.73 -2.57
C LYS A 280 -3.00 14.66 -3.52
N LEU A 281 -2.76 14.59 -4.84
CA LEU A 281 -3.83 14.40 -5.83
C LEU A 281 -4.56 13.06 -5.66
N LEU A 282 -3.83 11.98 -5.37
CA LEU A 282 -4.42 10.68 -5.06
C LEU A 282 -5.22 10.74 -3.76
N GLY A 283 -4.72 11.43 -2.73
CA GLY A 283 -5.45 11.70 -1.50
C GLY A 283 -6.80 12.38 -1.75
N TYR A 284 -6.81 13.45 -2.55
CA TYR A 284 -8.04 14.14 -2.97
C TYR A 284 -9.01 13.22 -3.73
N TYR A 285 -8.51 12.34 -4.58
CA TYR A 285 -9.36 11.39 -5.28
C TYR A 285 -9.96 10.35 -4.33
N VAL A 286 -9.14 9.81 -3.43
CA VAL A 286 -9.57 8.76 -2.50
C VAL A 286 -10.62 9.30 -1.52
N SER A 287 -10.59 10.57 -1.14
CA SER A 287 -11.67 11.21 -0.38
C SER A 287 -12.85 11.59 -1.29
N GLU A 288 -12.69 12.62 -2.11
CA GLU A 288 -13.78 13.35 -2.79
C GLU A 288 -13.93 13.00 -4.29
N GLY A 289 -13.10 12.08 -4.79
CA GLY A 289 -13.07 11.73 -6.20
C GLY A 289 -14.22 10.82 -6.64
N TYR A 290 -14.68 11.02 -7.88
CA TYR A 290 -15.60 10.13 -8.57
C TYR A 290 -15.13 9.92 -10.02
N ALA A 291 -14.76 8.69 -10.35
CA ALA A 291 -14.48 8.27 -11.71
C ALA A 291 -15.76 7.74 -12.38
N ARG A 292 -16.04 8.21 -13.59
CA ARG A 292 -17.25 7.86 -14.34
C ARG A 292 -16.91 7.40 -15.75
N LYS A 293 -17.42 6.22 -16.10
CA LYS A 293 -17.56 5.73 -17.48
C LYS A 293 -19.03 5.79 -17.87
N GLN A 294 -19.36 6.52 -18.94
CA GLN A 294 -20.74 6.68 -19.39
C GLN A 294 -20.87 6.46 -20.90
N ARG A 295 -21.87 5.64 -21.30
CA ARG A 295 -22.22 5.45 -22.72
C ARG A 295 -23.03 6.64 -23.22
N ASN A 296 -22.53 7.29 -24.26
CA ASN A 296 -23.26 8.27 -25.04
C ASN A 296 -23.80 7.58 -26.31
N PRO A 297 -25.12 7.58 -26.55
CA PRO A 297 -25.71 6.96 -27.74
C PRO A 297 -25.13 7.45 -29.07
N LYS A 298 -24.62 8.68 -29.14
CA LYS A 298 -24.08 9.28 -30.37
C LYS A 298 -22.56 9.20 -30.48
N ASN A 299 -21.85 9.22 -29.35
CA ASN A 299 -20.39 9.43 -29.31
C ASN A 299 -19.60 8.28 -28.64
N GLY A 300 -20.24 7.13 -28.40
CA GLY A 300 -19.60 5.98 -27.75
C GLY A 300 -19.35 6.22 -26.26
N TRP A 301 -18.28 5.66 -25.71
CA TRP A 301 -17.95 5.78 -24.29
C TRP A 301 -17.26 7.11 -23.96
N SER A 302 -17.67 7.72 -22.86
CA SER A 302 -17.05 8.91 -22.28
C SER A 302 -16.51 8.61 -20.89
N TYR A 303 -15.37 9.21 -20.57
CA TYR A 303 -14.63 8.96 -19.34
C TYR A 303 -14.28 10.30 -18.68
N SER A 304 -14.52 10.39 -17.37
CA SER A 304 -14.19 11.58 -16.59
C SER A 304 -13.86 11.20 -15.16
N VAL A 305 -12.91 11.91 -14.56
CA VAL A 305 -12.72 11.93 -13.11
C VAL A 305 -13.10 13.31 -12.61
N LYS A 306 -13.94 13.38 -11.57
CA LYS A 306 -14.31 14.64 -10.92
C LYS A 306 -13.85 14.61 -9.46
N LEU A 307 -13.22 15.69 -9.02
CA LEU A 307 -12.86 15.94 -7.63
C LEU A 307 -13.76 17.05 -7.12
N TYR A 308 -14.50 16.83 -6.04
CA TYR A 308 -15.45 17.79 -5.49
C TYR A 308 -14.89 18.49 -4.24
N ASN A 309 -15.24 19.76 -4.07
CA ASN A 309 -15.05 20.50 -2.83
C ASN A 309 -15.86 21.80 -2.88
N GLU A 310 -16.22 22.36 -1.74
CA GLU A 310 -16.91 23.66 -1.67
C GLU A 310 -15.94 24.83 -1.44
N ASP A 311 -14.72 24.56 -0.96
CA ASP A 311 -13.68 25.57 -0.75
C ASP A 311 -12.96 25.92 -2.07
N PRO A 312 -13.02 27.17 -2.55
CA PRO A 312 -12.32 27.61 -3.75
C PRO A 312 -10.80 27.38 -3.72
N GLU A 313 -10.14 27.56 -2.56
CA GLU A 313 -8.68 27.41 -2.46
C GLU A 313 -8.26 25.94 -2.64
N VAL A 314 -9.06 25.02 -2.10
CA VAL A 314 -8.86 23.58 -2.29
C VAL A 314 -9.05 23.19 -3.74
N LEU A 315 -10.06 23.74 -4.41
CA LEU A 315 -10.32 23.49 -5.82
C LEU A 315 -9.20 24.05 -6.72
N ASP A 316 -8.59 25.18 -6.34
CA ASP A 316 -7.45 25.75 -7.05
C ASP A 316 -6.20 24.86 -6.90
N ASP A 317 -5.98 24.26 -5.72
CA ASP A 317 -4.94 23.23 -5.52
C ASP A 317 -5.22 21.98 -6.37
N MET A 318 -6.45 21.45 -6.31
CA MET A 318 -6.88 20.31 -7.13
C MET A 318 -6.68 20.59 -8.64
N GLU A 319 -7.06 21.77 -9.13
CA GLU A 319 -6.90 22.16 -10.53
C GLU A 319 -5.42 22.24 -10.92
N ARG A 320 -4.58 22.84 -10.07
CA ARG A 320 -3.13 22.93 -10.31
C ARG A 320 -2.51 21.54 -10.39
N LEU A 321 -2.78 20.68 -9.42
CA LEU A 321 -2.24 19.33 -9.35
C LEU A 321 -2.75 18.48 -10.53
N ALA A 322 -4.04 18.45 -10.78
CA ALA A 322 -4.62 17.72 -11.90
C ALA A 322 -4.06 18.22 -13.25
N SER A 323 -3.89 19.53 -13.41
CA SER A 323 -3.33 20.11 -14.63
C SER A 323 -1.87 19.72 -14.87
N ARG A 324 -1.08 19.61 -13.79
CA ARG A 324 0.31 19.18 -13.84
C ARG A 324 0.46 17.80 -14.47
N PHE A 325 -0.42 16.85 -14.14
CA PHE A 325 -0.31 15.46 -14.63
C PHE A 325 -1.12 15.20 -15.91
N PHE A 326 -2.28 15.83 -16.07
CA PHE A 326 -3.24 15.51 -17.14
C PHE A 326 -3.44 16.64 -18.17
N GLY A 327 -2.67 17.73 -18.07
CA GLY A 327 -2.80 18.89 -18.93
C GLY A 327 -4.12 19.62 -18.70
N LYS A 328 -4.76 20.13 -19.75
CA LYS A 328 -6.01 20.91 -19.60
C LYS A 328 -7.12 20.12 -18.90
N VAL A 329 -7.56 20.61 -17.74
CA VAL A 329 -8.73 20.18 -16.95
C VAL A 329 -9.89 21.17 -17.11
N ARG A 330 -11.02 20.93 -16.45
CA ARG A 330 -12.18 21.84 -16.41
C ARG A 330 -12.54 22.18 -14.97
N ARG A 331 -12.56 23.47 -14.64
CA ARG A 331 -13.07 24.01 -13.38
C ARG A 331 -14.58 24.21 -13.45
N GLY A 332 -15.33 23.51 -12.62
CA GLY A 332 -16.74 23.75 -12.34
C GLY A 332 -16.93 24.65 -11.11
N ARG A 333 -18.17 24.79 -10.63
CA ARG A 333 -18.48 25.58 -9.41
C ARG A 333 -17.81 24.98 -8.16
N ASN A 334 -18.10 23.70 -7.90
CA ASN A 334 -17.63 22.95 -6.74
C ASN A 334 -16.87 21.67 -7.14
N TYR A 335 -16.27 21.66 -8.33
CA TYR A 335 -15.49 20.52 -8.80
C TYR A 335 -14.38 20.89 -9.78
N VAL A 336 -13.40 20.00 -9.88
CA VAL A 336 -12.39 19.93 -10.95
C VAL A 336 -12.59 18.63 -11.73
N GLU A 337 -12.74 18.71 -13.05
CA GLU A 337 -12.94 17.55 -13.93
C GLU A 337 -11.70 17.29 -14.80
N ILE A 338 -11.26 16.03 -14.80
CA ILE A 338 -10.25 15.45 -15.68
C ILE A 338 -10.98 14.61 -16.74
N PRO A 339 -11.35 15.16 -17.91
CA PRO A 339 -12.14 14.46 -18.92
C PRO A 339 -11.26 13.58 -19.81
N LYS A 340 -10.42 12.73 -19.20
CA LYS A 340 -9.39 11.92 -19.88
C LYS A 340 -9.54 10.45 -19.51
N LYS A 341 -9.65 9.57 -20.52
CA LYS A 341 -9.70 8.12 -20.32
C LYS A 341 -8.48 7.58 -19.55
N ILE A 342 -7.28 8.04 -19.89
CA ILE A 342 -6.07 7.61 -19.17
C ILE A 342 -6.08 8.03 -17.69
N GLY A 343 -6.70 9.17 -17.36
CA GLY A 343 -6.92 9.59 -15.98
C GLY A 343 -7.89 8.64 -15.27
N TYR A 344 -9.04 8.36 -15.89
CA TYR A 344 -10.00 7.38 -15.39
C TYR A 344 -9.33 6.03 -15.09
N LEU A 345 -8.61 5.46 -16.05
CA LEU A 345 -7.95 4.15 -15.88
C LEU A 345 -6.91 4.17 -14.76
N LEU A 346 -6.12 5.24 -14.65
CA LEU A 346 -5.12 5.39 -13.59
C LEU A 346 -5.79 5.37 -12.20
N PHE A 347 -6.80 6.23 -11.99
CA PHE A 347 -7.46 6.32 -10.69
C PHE A 347 -8.26 5.05 -10.35
N GLU A 348 -8.95 4.44 -11.33
CA GLU A 348 -9.68 3.18 -11.14
C GLU A 348 -8.75 2.04 -10.71
N ASN A 349 -7.65 1.83 -11.44
CA ASN A 349 -6.70 0.74 -11.16
C ASN A 349 -5.94 0.96 -9.85
N MET A 350 -5.61 2.19 -9.49
CA MET A 350 -4.81 2.45 -8.28
C MET A 350 -5.65 2.59 -7.02
N CYS A 351 -6.81 3.25 -7.13
CA CYS A 351 -7.56 3.74 -5.99
C CYS A 351 -8.99 3.20 -5.90
N GLY A 352 -9.52 2.53 -6.93
CA GLY A 352 -10.94 2.15 -6.98
C GLY A 352 -11.85 3.29 -7.44
N VAL A 353 -13.16 3.07 -7.45
CA VAL A 353 -14.17 4.00 -8.01
C VAL A 353 -15.32 4.25 -7.03
N LEU A 354 -15.93 3.19 -6.51
CA LEU A 354 -17.04 3.26 -5.56
C LEU A 354 -16.50 3.49 -4.15
N ALA A 355 -17.25 4.19 -3.31
CA ALA A 355 -16.80 4.55 -1.96
C ALA A 355 -16.40 3.33 -1.11
N GLU A 356 -17.10 2.21 -1.28
CA GLU A 356 -16.84 0.93 -0.64
C GLU A 356 -15.58 0.21 -1.16
N ASN A 357 -15.10 0.52 -2.36
CA ASN A 357 -13.91 -0.11 -2.95
C ASN A 357 -12.72 0.85 -3.11
N LYS A 358 -12.88 2.10 -2.65
CA LYS A 358 -11.76 3.03 -2.58
C LYS A 358 -10.67 2.50 -1.67
N ARG A 359 -9.42 2.73 -2.05
CA ARG A 359 -8.22 2.25 -1.34
C ARG A 359 -7.03 3.18 -1.55
N ILE A 360 -6.08 3.10 -0.63
CA ILE A 360 -4.76 3.72 -0.76
C ILE A 360 -3.94 2.85 -1.73
N PRO A 361 -3.28 3.44 -2.75
CA PRO A 361 -2.35 2.71 -3.60
C PRO A 361 -1.14 2.19 -2.82
N GLU A 362 -0.73 0.96 -3.08
CA GLU A 362 0.25 0.20 -2.30
C GLU A 362 1.61 0.92 -2.15
N PHE A 363 2.12 1.49 -3.25
CA PHE A 363 3.39 2.22 -3.24
C PHE A 363 3.41 3.42 -2.27
N VAL A 364 2.25 3.96 -1.86
CA VAL A 364 2.19 5.08 -0.90
C VAL A 364 2.78 4.64 0.43
N PHE A 365 2.53 3.41 0.89
CA PHE A 365 3.01 2.92 2.18
C PHE A 365 4.53 2.84 2.28
N THR A 366 5.20 2.59 1.15
CA THR A 366 6.66 2.45 1.06
C THR A 366 7.32 3.66 0.43
N SER A 367 6.57 4.75 0.23
CA SER A 367 7.10 6.03 -0.25
C SER A 367 7.76 6.83 0.88
N PRO A 368 8.65 7.80 0.56
CA PRO A 368 9.25 8.67 1.58
C PRO A 368 8.19 9.34 2.46
N LYS A 369 8.49 9.55 3.75
CA LYS A 369 7.56 10.15 4.71
C LYS A 369 6.82 11.40 4.21
N GLY A 370 7.47 12.28 3.45
CA GLY A 370 6.84 13.48 2.86
C GLY A 370 5.69 13.13 1.90
N VAL A 371 5.87 12.12 1.06
CA VAL A 371 4.86 11.61 0.12
C VAL A 371 3.68 11.00 0.89
N ARG A 372 3.95 10.21 1.93
CA ARG A 372 2.91 9.64 2.83
C ARG A 372 2.08 10.74 3.50
N LEU A 373 2.73 11.79 4.01
CA LEU A 373 2.07 12.95 4.60
C LEU A 373 1.24 13.73 3.58
N ALA A 374 1.74 13.91 2.35
CA ALA A 374 1.02 14.61 1.30
C ALA A 374 -0.24 13.86 0.87
N PHE A 375 -0.21 12.52 0.81
CA PHE A 375 -1.41 11.71 0.61
C PHE A 375 -2.44 11.94 1.74
N LEU A 376 -1.99 11.83 2.99
CA LEU A 376 -2.85 12.05 4.17
C LEU A 376 -3.44 13.46 4.19
N GLU A 377 -2.67 14.48 3.78
CA GLU A 377 -3.13 15.87 3.66
C GLU A 377 -4.25 15.97 2.61
N GLY A 378 -4.05 15.46 1.40
CA GLY A 378 -5.07 15.49 0.34
C GLY A 378 -6.34 14.74 0.73
N TYR A 379 -6.19 13.58 1.39
CA TYR A 379 -7.32 12.82 1.90
C TYR A 379 -8.09 13.59 3.00
N PHE A 380 -7.36 14.15 3.97
CA PHE A 380 -7.94 14.92 5.08
C PHE A 380 -8.66 16.19 4.61
N ILE A 381 -8.13 16.94 3.63
CA ILE A 381 -8.80 18.15 3.14
C ILE A 381 -10.14 17.83 2.45
N GLY A 382 -10.27 16.64 1.86
CA GLY A 382 -11.51 16.19 1.25
C GLY A 382 -12.54 15.71 2.27
N ASP A 383 -12.26 14.57 2.91
CA ASP A 383 -13.22 13.86 3.78
C ASP A 383 -13.04 14.17 5.28
N GLY A 384 -12.04 14.98 5.61
CA GLY A 384 -11.68 15.27 6.99
C GLY A 384 -12.52 16.42 7.55
N ASP A 385 -13.03 16.23 8.75
CA ASP A 385 -13.62 17.31 9.52
C ASP A 385 -13.05 17.38 10.92
N VAL A 386 -13.17 18.57 11.50
CA VAL A 386 -12.87 18.79 12.91
C VAL A 386 -14.17 18.54 13.67
N HIS A 387 -14.30 17.35 14.26
CA HIS A 387 -15.44 17.00 15.12
C HIS A 387 -15.65 18.09 16.18
N PRO A 388 -16.89 18.35 16.67
CA PRO A 388 -17.16 19.35 17.72
C PRO A 388 -16.27 19.28 18.98
N ASN A 389 -15.72 18.09 19.26
CA ASN A 389 -14.76 17.84 20.35
C ASN A 389 -13.30 18.18 19.97
N LYS A 390 -13.10 18.83 18.83
CA LYS A 390 -11.81 19.21 18.21
C LYS A 390 -10.88 18.05 17.87
N ARG A 391 -11.46 16.89 17.55
CA ARG A 391 -10.72 15.73 17.03
C ARG A 391 -10.75 15.77 15.51
N LEU A 392 -9.63 15.43 14.89
CA LEU A 392 -9.61 15.19 13.45
C LEU A 392 -10.38 13.89 13.20
N ARG A 393 -11.32 13.90 12.26
CA ARG A 393 -12.10 12.71 11.89
C ARG A 393 -11.94 12.48 10.40
N LEU A 394 -11.60 11.25 10.04
CA LEU A 394 -11.62 10.75 8.67
C LEU A 394 -12.77 9.75 8.54
N SER A 395 -13.49 9.76 7.43
CA SER A 395 -14.65 8.89 7.21
C SER A 395 -14.51 8.10 5.91
N THR A 396 -14.98 6.84 5.90
CA THR A 396 -14.96 6.01 4.68
C THR A 396 -16.02 4.90 4.75
N LYS A 397 -16.52 4.47 3.59
CA LYS A 397 -17.36 3.26 3.45
C LYS A 397 -16.54 1.97 3.23
N SER A 398 -15.26 2.11 2.89
CA SER A 398 -14.35 0.99 2.64
C SER A 398 -13.67 0.57 3.95
N GLU A 399 -13.97 -0.66 4.41
CA GLU A 399 -13.29 -1.25 5.57
C GLU A 399 -11.78 -1.38 5.33
N LEU A 400 -11.39 -1.76 4.10
CA LEU A 400 -9.99 -1.83 3.69
C LEU A 400 -9.32 -0.46 3.86
N LEU A 401 -9.94 0.62 3.35
CA LEU A 401 -9.40 1.96 3.47
C LEU A 401 -9.27 2.39 4.94
N ALA A 402 -10.20 2.00 5.82
CA ALA A 402 -10.09 2.30 7.25
C ALA A 402 -8.84 1.65 7.87
N ASN A 403 -8.54 0.40 7.53
CA ASN A 403 -7.33 -0.31 8.00
C ASN A 403 -6.05 0.29 7.39
N GLN A 404 -6.09 0.61 6.09
CA GLN A 404 -5.01 1.26 5.37
C GLN A 404 -4.67 2.64 5.96
N LEU A 405 -5.69 3.43 6.35
CA LEU A 405 -5.48 4.70 7.03
C LEU A 405 -4.78 4.53 8.38
N VAL A 406 -5.16 3.52 9.17
CA VAL A 406 -4.50 3.23 10.46
C VAL A 406 -3.02 2.87 10.24
N LEU A 407 -2.71 1.97 9.31
CA LEU A 407 -1.33 1.62 9.00
C LEU A 407 -0.54 2.84 8.52
N LEU A 408 -1.10 3.65 7.62
CA LEU A 408 -0.44 4.84 7.09
C LEU A 408 -0.17 5.87 8.20
N LEU A 409 -1.12 6.09 9.11
CA LEU A 409 -0.96 6.95 10.29
C LEU A 409 0.13 6.42 11.23
N ASN A 410 0.11 5.13 11.56
CA ASN A 410 1.14 4.51 12.38
C ASN A 410 2.53 4.59 11.73
N SER A 411 2.60 4.51 10.39
CA SER A 411 3.85 4.61 9.63
C SER A 411 4.49 6.00 9.67
N VAL A 412 3.70 7.06 9.95
CA VAL A 412 4.20 8.42 10.16
C VAL A 412 4.33 8.80 11.64
N GLY A 413 4.02 7.84 12.54
CA GLY A 413 4.18 7.95 13.99
C GLY A 413 2.94 8.44 14.74
N VAL A 414 1.76 8.40 14.13
CA VAL A 414 0.47 8.79 14.73
C VAL A 414 -0.26 7.54 15.18
N SER A 415 -0.58 7.42 16.48
CA SER A 415 -1.21 6.19 17.02
C SER A 415 -2.42 6.39 17.90
N ALA A 416 -2.72 7.62 18.32
CA ALA A 416 -3.93 7.97 19.08
C ALA A 416 -5.21 7.91 18.24
N VAL A 417 -5.42 6.79 17.57
CA VAL A 417 -6.58 6.58 16.71
C VAL A 417 -7.68 5.91 17.51
N LYS A 418 -8.90 6.40 17.34
CA LYS A 418 -10.12 5.69 17.71
C LYS A 418 -10.90 5.39 16.43
N LEU A 419 -11.42 4.19 16.34
CA LEU A 419 -12.22 3.65 15.28
C LEU A 419 -13.67 3.60 15.74
N GLY A 420 -14.56 3.96 14.84
CA GLY A 420 -15.99 3.78 15.00
C GLY A 420 -16.56 3.25 13.68
N HIS A 421 -17.71 2.59 13.78
CA HIS A 421 -18.48 2.20 12.62
C HIS A 421 -19.95 2.44 12.96
N ASP A 422 -20.58 3.36 12.24
CA ASP A 422 -22.00 3.67 12.40
C ASP A 422 -22.60 4.08 11.05
N SER A 423 -23.84 3.66 10.82
CA SER A 423 -24.58 3.90 9.57
C SER A 423 -23.83 3.47 8.29
N GLY A 424 -23.05 2.38 8.38
CA GLY A 424 -22.27 1.86 7.25
C GLY A 424 -21.02 2.68 6.90
N VAL A 425 -20.57 3.56 7.80
CA VAL A 425 -19.41 4.43 7.61
C VAL A 425 -18.42 4.22 8.75
N TYR A 426 -17.21 3.80 8.38
CA TYR A 426 -16.06 3.72 9.27
C TYR A 426 -15.52 5.12 9.53
N ARG A 427 -15.18 5.41 10.78
CA ARG A 427 -14.64 6.69 11.23
C ARG A 427 -13.32 6.48 11.95
N VAL A 428 -12.26 7.12 11.47
CA VAL A 428 -10.95 7.16 12.10
C VAL A 428 -10.77 8.53 12.76
N TYR A 429 -10.88 8.55 14.08
CA TYR A 429 -10.67 9.74 14.91
C TYR A 429 -9.21 9.81 15.33
N ILE A 430 -8.54 10.90 15.02
CA ILE A 430 -7.12 11.12 15.35
C ILE A 430 -7.04 12.13 16.50
N ASN A 431 -6.41 11.72 17.61
CA ASN A 431 -6.25 12.52 18.82
C ASN A 431 -4.82 13.07 18.99
N GLU A 432 -4.14 13.32 17.88
CA GLU A 432 -2.79 13.88 17.81
C GLU A 432 -2.76 15.00 16.76
N GLU A 433 -1.75 15.87 16.85
CA GLU A 433 -1.52 16.91 15.85
C GLU A 433 -0.93 16.28 14.58
N LEU A 434 -1.50 16.62 13.43
CA LEU A 434 -0.92 16.32 12.12
C LEU A 434 -0.15 17.55 11.63
N PRO A 435 1.01 17.38 10.97
CA PRO A 435 1.87 18.50 10.59
C PRO A 435 1.20 19.50 9.63
N PHE A 436 0.16 19.07 8.91
CA PHE A 436 -0.59 19.88 7.96
C PHE A 436 -1.88 20.50 8.54
N VAL A 437 -2.20 20.27 9.83
CA VAL A 437 -3.37 20.87 10.48
C VAL A 437 -2.93 21.86 11.56
N LYS A 438 -3.25 23.15 11.37
CA LYS A 438 -3.06 24.18 12.39
C LYS A 438 -4.28 24.20 13.33
N LEU A 439 -4.13 23.67 14.55
CA LEU A 439 -5.17 23.75 15.57
C LEU A 439 -4.95 24.98 16.46
N ASP A 440 -5.88 25.94 16.46
CA ASP A 440 -5.80 27.22 17.19
C ASP A 440 -5.71 27.11 18.73
N LYS A 441 -5.86 25.91 19.30
CA LYS A 441 -5.71 25.68 20.74
C LYS A 441 -5.01 24.35 20.98
N LYS A 442 -3.84 24.38 21.62
CA LYS A 442 -3.27 23.23 22.36
C LYS A 442 -4.32 22.77 23.37
N LYS A 443 -5.11 21.75 23.07
CA LYS A 443 -6.16 21.23 23.97
C LYS A 443 -5.94 19.75 24.21
N ASN A 444 -6.12 19.37 25.48
CA ASN A 444 -6.33 18.02 26.00
C ASN A 444 -6.02 16.92 24.99
N ALA A 445 -4.73 16.77 24.66
CA ALA A 445 -4.27 15.55 24.06
C ALA A 445 -4.83 14.44 24.96
N TYR A 446 -5.65 13.55 24.40
CA TYR A 446 -5.63 12.20 24.93
C TYR A 446 -4.16 11.85 24.85
N TYR A 447 -3.49 11.85 26.00
CA TYR A 447 -2.07 11.57 26.01
C TYR A 447 -1.94 10.20 25.38
N SER A 448 -1.55 10.17 24.12
CA SER A 448 -1.61 8.98 23.26
C SER A 448 -0.64 7.90 23.70
N HIS A 449 0.27 8.31 24.59
CA HIS A 449 1.35 7.54 25.14
C HIS A 449 1.44 7.76 26.66
N VAL A 450 0.32 7.99 27.36
CA VAL A 450 0.37 7.89 28.82
C VAL A 450 0.61 6.46 29.25
N ILE A 451 1.35 6.32 30.33
CA ILE A 451 1.44 5.08 31.08
C ILE A 451 0.14 4.94 31.88
N PRO A 452 -0.62 3.84 31.69
CA PRO A 452 -1.86 3.60 32.42
C PRO A 452 -1.62 3.58 33.93
N LYS A 453 -2.54 4.19 34.69
CA LYS A 453 -2.43 4.27 36.15
C LYS A 453 -2.42 2.90 36.82
N GLU A 454 -3.08 1.92 36.21
CA GLU A 454 -3.15 0.55 36.73
C GLU A 454 -1.76 -0.12 36.65
N VAL A 455 -1.07 0.02 35.51
CA VAL A 455 0.30 -0.48 35.31
C VAL A 455 1.28 0.18 36.29
N LEU A 456 1.17 1.51 36.46
CA LEU A 456 1.98 2.22 37.46
C LEU A 456 1.69 1.72 38.87
N SER A 457 0.43 1.46 39.20
CA SER A 457 0.05 1.02 40.54
C SER A 457 0.58 -0.37 40.85
N GLU A 458 0.52 -1.28 39.88
CA GLU A 458 1.07 -2.62 39.95
C GLU A 458 2.60 -2.60 40.15
N VAL A 459 3.34 -1.87 39.30
CA VAL A 459 4.82 -1.84 39.33
C VAL A 459 5.36 -1.20 40.61
N PHE A 460 4.79 -0.07 41.03
CA PHE A 460 5.30 0.69 42.16
C PHE A 460 4.64 0.34 43.50
N GLY A 461 3.59 -0.50 43.51
CA GLY A 461 2.89 -0.89 44.73
C GLY A 461 2.19 0.27 45.44
N LYS A 462 1.77 1.31 44.70
CA LYS A 462 1.10 2.51 45.25
C LYS A 462 0.02 3.00 44.30
N VAL A 463 -1.04 3.63 44.84
CA VAL A 463 -2.19 4.06 44.03
C VAL A 463 -1.85 5.30 43.20
N PHE A 464 -2.12 5.24 41.89
CA PHE A 464 -2.08 6.39 41.00
C PHE A 464 -3.51 6.84 40.61
N GLN A 465 -3.81 8.13 40.78
CA GLN A 465 -5.15 8.66 40.52
C GLN A 465 -5.47 8.81 39.02
N LYS A 466 -4.44 9.02 38.19
CA LYS A 466 -4.55 9.29 36.76
C LYS A 466 -3.37 8.69 36.00
N ASN A 467 -3.57 8.46 34.71
CA ASN A 467 -2.50 8.05 33.81
C ASN A 467 -1.41 9.15 33.75
N VAL A 468 -0.16 8.75 33.52
CA VAL A 468 1.01 9.63 33.63
C VAL A 468 1.70 9.77 32.27
N SER A 469 1.99 11.00 31.85
CA SER A 469 2.71 11.26 30.59
C SER A 469 4.18 10.80 30.69
N PRO A 470 4.85 10.47 29.59
CA PRO A 470 6.26 10.08 29.62
C PRO A 470 7.17 11.16 30.24
N GLN A 471 6.89 12.44 29.97
CA GLN A 471 7.63 13.57 30.56
C GLN A 471 7.43 13.64 32.08
N THR A 472 6.18 13.51 32.54
CA THR A 472 5.89 13.50 33.97
C THR A 472 6.49 12.28 34.66
N PHE A 473 6.48 11.12 34.00
CA PHE A 473 7.08 9.90 34.51
C PHE A 473 8.58 10.05 34.71
N ARG A 474 9.31 10.54 33.69
CA ARG A 474 10.76 10.82 33.79
C ARG A 474 11.06 11.77 34.95
N LYS A 475 10.32 12.88 35.05
CA LYS A 475 10.48 13.82 36.17
C LYS A 475 10.24 13.16 37.54
N MET A 476 9.23 12.29 37.65
CA MET A 476 8.98 11.57 38.91
C MET A 476 10.12 10.62 39.30
N VAL A 477 10.83 10.04 38.32
CA VAL A 477 12.04 9.23 38.57
C VAL A 477 13.22 10.12 38.95
N GLU A 478 13.47 11.19 38.20
CA GLU A 478 14.55 12.17 38.45
C GLU A 478 14.43 12.83 39.84
N ASP A 479 13.21 13.20 40.26
CA ASP A 479 12.92 13.81 41.56
C ASP A 479 12.89 12.77 42.71
N GLY A 480 13.21 11.49 42.46
CA GLY A 480 13.24 10.43 43.47
C GLY A 480 11.87 9.96 44.00
N ARG A 481 10.77 10.35 43.33
CA ARG A 481 9.40 9.95 43.71
C ARG A 481 9.03 8.55 43.24
N LEU A 482 9.77 8.01 42.28
CA LEU A 482 9.63 6.66 41.75
C LEU A 482 11.00 5.99 41.76
N ASP A 483 11.00 4.72 42.14
CA ASP A 483 12.20 3.89 42.16
C ASP A 483 12.75 3.68 40.73
N PRO A 484 14.02 4.01 40.46
CA PRO A 484 14.60 3.90 39.12
C PRO A 484 14.65 2.47 38.57
N GLU A 485 14.90 1.46 39.40
CA GLU A 485 14.98 0.06 38.95
C GLU A 485 13.61 -0.44 38.49
N LYS A 486 12.56 -0.16 39.27
CA LYS A 486 11.17 -0.44 38.88
C LYS A 486 10.75 0.36 37.65
N ALA A 487 11.20 1.61 37.54
CA ALA A 487 10.89 2.45 36.39
C ALA A 487 11.48 1.90 35.08
N GLN A 488 12.65 1.24 35.15
CA GLN A 488 13.29 0.62 33.99
C GLN A 488 12.38 -0.41 33.30
N ARG A 489 11.55 -1.11 34.06
CA ARG A 489 10.56 -2.08 33.54
C ARG A 489 9.54 -1.45 32.59
N LEU A 490 9.29 -0.15 32.73
CA LEU A 490 8.33 0.61 31.92
C LEU A 490 8.99 1.44 30.80
N SER A 491 10.30 1.35 30.63
CA SER A 491 11.06 2.09 29.60
C SER A 491 10.49 1.87 28.18
N TRP A 492 10.04 0.64 27.89
CA TRP A 492 9.49 0.28 26.60
C TRP A 492 8.19 1.02 26.24
N LEU A 493 7.35 1.39 27.21
CA LEU A 493 6.15 2.21 26.95
C LEU A 493 6.49 3.64 26.52
N ILE A 494 7.71 4.07 26.81
CA ILE A 494 8.18 5.43 26.55
C ILE A 494 8.99 5.46 25.24
N GLU A 495 9.92 4.53 25.12
CA GLU A 495 10.93 4.48 24.06
C GLU A 495 10.57 3.51 22.93
N GLY A 496 9.74 2.51 23.21
CA GLY A 496 9.27 1.53 22.24
C GLY A 496 8.18 2.06 21.31
N ASP A 497 7.84 1.21 20.34
CA ASP A 497 6.88 1.45 19.28
C ASP A 497 5.57 0.66 19.49
N VAL A 498 5.36 0.19 20.72
CA VAL A 498 4.14 -0.47 21.18
C VAL A 498 3.47 0.41 22.24
N VAL A 499 2.13 0.50 22.18
CA VAL A 499 1.31 1.13 23.21
C VAL A 499 0.21 0.16 23.66
N LEU A 500 -0.47 0.51 24.75
CA LEU A 500 -1.52 -0.30 25.32
C LEU A 500 -2.89 0.28 25.02
N ASP A 501 -3.82 -0.57 24.61
CA ASP A 501 -5.24 -0.25 24.51
C ASP A 501 -6.06 -1.21 25.36
N ARG A 502 -7.21 -0.76 25.83
CA ARG A 502 -7.99 -1.48 26.83
C ARG A 502 -9.05 -2.35 26.17
N VAL A 503 -9.18 -3.60 26.60
CA VAL A 503 -10.30 -4.47 26.24
C VAL A 503 -11.60 -3.84 26.72
N GLU A 504 -12.53 -3.62 25.80
CA GLU A 504 -13.88 -3.11 26.05
C GLU A 504 -14.87 -4.27 26.20
N SER A 505 -14.83 -5.24 25.29
CA SER A 505 -15.68 -6.44 25.35
C SER A 505 -14.95 -7.67 24.82
N VAL A 506 -15.39 -8.83 25.30
CA VAL A 506 -14.99 -10.15 24.82
C VAL A 506 -16.28 -10.91 24.57
N ASP A 507 -16.58 -11.19 23.30
CA ASP A 507 -17.75 -12.00 22.91
C ASP A 507 -17.28 -13.37 22.47
N VAL A 508 -18.07 -14.41 22.77
CA VAL A 508 -17.74 -15.80 22.49
C VAL A 508 -18.83 -16.40 21.62
N GLU A 509 -18.42 -17.07 20.55
CA GLU A 509 -19.30 -17.82 19.65
C GLU A 509 -18.66 -19.18 19.32
N ASP A 510 -19.50 -20.17 18.99
CA ASP A 510 -19.03 -21.45 18.46
C ASP A 510 -18.72 -21.27 16.95
N TYR A 511 -17.64 -21.90 16.50
CA TYR A 511 -17.16 -21.82 15.12
C TYR A 511 -16.73 -23.21 14.64
N ASP A 512 -16.99 -23.48 13.37
CA ASP A 512 -16.60 -24.70 12.68
C ASP A 512 -16.04 -24.31 11.30
N GLY A 513 -14.76 -24.60 11.06
CA GLY A 513 -14.06 -24.27 9.82
C GLY A 513 -12.57 -24.00 10.00
N TYR A 514 -11.92 -23.52 8.94
CA TYR A 514 -10.48 -23.24 8.98
C TYR A 514 -10.14 -21.98 9.76
N VAL A 515 -9.09 -22.10 10.57
CA VAL A 515 -8.43 -20.98 11.24
C VAL A 515 -6.96 -20.93 10.84
N TYR A 516 -6.37 -19.75 10.92
CA TYR A 516 -5.14 -19.44 10.21
C TYR A 516 -4.06 -18.89 11.14
N ASP A 517 -2.80 -19.09 10.77
CA ASP A 517 -1.67 -18.50 11.47
C ASP A 517 -0.43 -18.36 10.58
N LEU A 518 0.55 -17.62 11.07
CA LEU A 518 1.85 -17.43 10.42
C LEU A 518 2.96 -17.90 11.35
N SER A 519 3.98 -18.56 10.80
CA SER A 519 5.27 -18.67 11.47
C SER A 519 6.14 -17.49 11.04
N VAL A 520 6.60 -16.68 11.98
CA VAL A 520 7.32 -15.41 11.77
C VAL A 520 8.69 -15.52 12.42
N GLU A 521 9.71 -15.14 11.69
CA GLU A 521 11.10 -15.23 12.14
C GLU A 521 11.39 -14.40 13.39
N ASP A 522 12.05 -15.04 14.37
CA ASP A 522 12.55 -14.51 15.65
C ASP A 522 11.52 -13.99 16.65
N ASN A 523 10.55 -13.22 16.17
CA ASN A 523 9.66 -12.43 17.01
C ASN A 523 8.38 -13.17 17.40
N GLU A 524 7.98 -14.15 16.60
CA GLU A 524 6.76 -14.94 16.78
C GLU A 524 5.50 -14.08 16.97
N ASN A 525 5.43 -12.95 16.25
CA ASN A 525 4.25 -12.09 16.25
C ASN A 525 4.12 -11.28 14.97
N PHE A 526 2.88 -10.82 14.69
CA PHE A 526 2.55 -10.00 13.54
C PHE A 526 1.32 -9.12 13.80
N LEU A 527 1.14 -8.09 12.97
CA LEU A 527 -0.06 -7.27 12.97
C LEU A 527 -1.20 -7.93 12.18
N VAL A 528 -2.38 -7.98 12.79
CA VAL A 528 -3.58 -8.52 12.15
C VAL A 528 -4.85 -7.92 12.75
N GLY A 529 -5.95 -8.03 12.02
CA GLY A 529 -7.29 -7.68 12.45
C GLY A 529 -7.73 -6.24 12.14
N PHE A 530 -8.99 -5.94 12.42
CA PHE A 530 -9.55 -4.61 12.18
C PHE A 530 -8.89 -3.54 13.07
N GLY A 531 -8.22 -2.58 12.43
CA GLY A 531 -7.45 -1.53 13.10
C GLY A 531 -6.08 -1.98 13.61
N LEU A 532 -5.67 -3.20 13.27
CA LEU A 532 -4.35 -3.82 13.53
C LEU A 532 -3.97 -3.93 15.00
N VAL A 533 -3.83 -5.18 15.46
CA VAL A 533 -3.38 -5.57 16.81
C VAL A 533 -2.23 -6.55 16.66
N TYR A 534 -1.29 -6.57 17.62
CA TYR A 534 -0.25 -7.60 17.62
C TYR A 534 -0.79 -8.92 18.16
N ALA A 535 -0.74 -9.95 17.31
CA ALA A 535 -1.03 -11.34 17.66
C ALA A 535 0.27 -12.14 17.75
N HIS A 536 0.33 -13.11 18.65
CA HIS A 536 1.44 -14.04 18.80
C HIS A 536 1.20 -15.28 17.94
N ASN A 537 2.24 -15.91 17.42
CA ASN A 537 2.12 -17.17 16.67
C ASN A 537 1.65 -18.31 17.59
N SER A 538 0.77 -19.19 17.14
CA SER A 538 0.37 -20.39 17.91
C SER A 538 1.42 -21.49 17.87
#